data_AF-A0A3M1S7B4-F1
#
_entry.id   AF-A0A3M1S7B4-F1
#
_cell.length_a   1.000
_cell.length_b   1.000
_cell.length_c   1.000
_cell.angle_alpha   90.00
_cell.angle_beta   90.00
_cell.angle_gamma   90.00
#
_symmetry.space_group_name_H-M   'P 1'
#
loop_
_entity.id
_entity.type
_entity.pdbx_description
1 polymer ?
#
loop_
_entity_poly.entity_id
_entity_poly.type
_entity_poly.pdbx_seq_one_letter_code
_entity_poly.pdbx_strand_id
1 'polypeptide(L)'
;MTDSQALNEQTVIDYIKQTSVFSHIFDGNDDLKSQQIAEGNVNLLFRVSSEHDPIHKSVIVKQALPYAWRYPDFKMPLDRSRIEYEVLTIEGRYCPQQVPEIYHFDEEKHILIIEDLNQHLVMREGLMKQIRYPLVANHIGTFMARTLFYTSDLYLSSGEKKAMVPKFINPVLCKVQEDLVFTQPYMDHPNNRWSKLLEPQVRQIHQDDDLRSEIFELKEL
;
A
#
# COMPACT_ATOMS: atom_id res chain seq x y z
N MET A 1 22.84 8.08 6.35
CA MET A 1 21.39 8.18 6.12
C MET A 1 20.85 9.07 7.22
N THR A 2 20.45 10.28 6.88
CA THR A 2 19.76 11.17 7.81
C THR A 2 18.41 10.53 8.13
N ASP A 3 18.17 10.19 9.40
CA ASP A 3 16.82 9.83 9.85
C ASP A 3 15.89 11.01 9.51
N SER A 4 15.11 10.87 8.44
CA SER A 4 14.13 11.88 8.08
C SER A 4 13.13 11.99 9.21
N GLN A 5 12.98 13.19 9.77
CA GLN A 5 12.03 13.43 10.85
C GLN A 5 10.61 13.03 10.40
N ALA A 6 9.89 12.32 11.26
CA ALA A 6 8.49 11.98 11.01
C ALA A 6 7.66 13.27 10.85
N LEU A 7 6.85 13.31 9.80
CA LEU A 7 5.92 14.42 9.58
C LEU A 7 4.85 14.47 10.68
N ASN A 8 4.31 15.65 10.91
CA ASN A 8 3.08 15.89 11.67
C ASN A 8 2.17 16.81 10.85
N GLU A 9 0.99 17.14 11.39
CA GLU A 9 0.00 17.97 10.71
C GLU A 9 0.56 19.32 10.27
N GLN A 10 1.46 19.94 11.05
CA GLN A 10 2.07 21.20 10.66
C GLN A 10 3.18 21.00 9.63
N THR A 11 4.13 20.10 9.90
CA THR A 11 5.31 19.93 9.04
C THR A 11 4.98 19.34 7.67
N VAL A 12 3.87 18.61 7.52
CA VAL A 12 3.40 18.15 6.21
C VAL A 12 2.90 19.30 5.33
N ILE A 13 2.25 20.32 5.92
CA ILE A 13 1.86 21.53 5.19
C ILE A 13 3.10 22.28 4.73
N ASP A 14 4.05 22.47 5.64
CA ASP A 14 5.32 23.16 5.34
C ASP A 14 6.10 22.42 4.25
N TYR A 15 6.07 21.08 4.26
CA TYR A 15 6.67 20.25 3.23
C TYR A 15 5.98 20.42 1.88
N ILE A 16 4.64 20.34 1.81
CA ILE A 16 3.88 20.54 0.56
C ILE A 16 4.24 21.89 -0.07
N LYS A 17 4.29 22.96 0.71
CA LYS A 17 4.65 24.32 0.26
C LYS A 17 6.05 24.44 -0.38
N GLN A 18 6.94 23.48 -0.12
CA GLN A 18 8.29 23.42 -0.71
C GLN A 18 8.35 22.58 -1.99
N THR A 19 7.27 21.91 -2.38
CA THR A 19 7.20 21.04 -3.56
C THR A 19 6.46 21.71 -4.71
N SER A 20 6.60 21.16 -5.92
CA SER A 20 5.78 21.56 -7.07
C SER A 20 4.28 21.33 -6.85
N VAL A 21 3.90 20.39 -5.98
CA VAL A 21 2.49 20.09 -5.68
C VAL A 21 1.75 21.34 -5.20
N PHE A 22 2.40 22.22 -4.43
CA PHE A 22 1.75 23.45 -3.95
C PHE A 22 1.34 24.38 -5.08
N SER A 23 2.16 24.55 -6.11
CA SER A 23 1.79 25.38 -7.26
C SER A 23 0.84 24.68 -8.23
N HIS A 24 0.97 23.36 -8.42
CA HIS A 24 0.21 22.63 -9.44
C HIS A 24 -1.20 22.23 -8.98
N ILE A 25 -1.37 21.89 -7.70
CA ILE A 25 -2.67 21.44 -7.15
C ILE A 25 -3.36 22.55 -6.35
N PHE A 26 -2.59 23.43 -5.70
CA PHE A 26 -3.09 24.43 -4.76
C PHE A 26 -2.85 25.89 -5.20
N ASP A 27 -2.52 26.11 -6.49
CA ASP A 27 -2.27 27.42 -7.12
C ASP A 27 -1.16 28.28 -6.46
N GLY A 28 -0.41 27.72 -5.51
CA GLY A 28 0.71 28.37 -4.83
C GLY A 28 0.33 29.45 -3.82
N ASN A 29 -0.96 29.64 -3.54
CA ASN A 29 -1.44 30.68 -2.62
C ASN A 29 -2.57 30.23 -1.68
N ASP A 30 -3.10 29.01 -1.83
CA ASP A 30 -4.17 28.52 -0.96
C ASP A 30 -3.69 28.30 0.48
N ASP A 31 -4.58 28.61 1.43
CA ASP A 31 -4.47 28.16 2.79
C ASP A 31 -4.78 26.65 2.85
N LEU A 32 -3.89 25.91 3.51
CA LEU A 32 -3.93 24.45 3.56
C LEU A 32 -4.29 23.97 4.95
N LYS A 33 -5.13 22.93 4.98
CA LYS A 33 -5.41 22.14 6.18
C LYS A 33 -4.86 20.74 5.99
N SER A 34 -4.35 20.15 7.06
CA SER A 34 -3.94 18.75 7.09
C SER A 34 -4.73 17.96 8.12
N GLN A 35 -4.86 16.66 7.86
CA GLN A 35 -5.45 15.70 8.76
C GLN A 35 -4.66 14.40 8.68
N GLN A 36 -4.16 13.91 9.82
CA GLN A 36 -3.58 12.58 9.87
C GLN A 36 -4.67 11.52 9.64
N ILE A 37 -4.44 10.63 8.68
CA ILE A 37 -5.28 9.46 8.46
C ILE A 37 -4.74 8.34 9.33
N ALA A 38 -5.50 7.97 10.36
CA ALA A 38 -5.12 6.91 11.29
C ALA A 38 -5.37 5.50 10.72
N GLU A 39 -5.93 5.36 9.52
CA GLU A 39 -6.16 4.08 8.87
C GLU A 39 -4.87 3.52 8.25
N GLY A 40 -4.73 2.20 8.25
CA GLY A 40 -3.52 1.51 7.78
C GLY A 40 -2.51 1.20 8.90
N ASN A 41 -1.58 0.30 8.58
CA ASN A 41 -0.70 -0.31 9.59
C ASN A 41 0.77 0.13 9.49
N VAL A 42 1.22 0.56 8.31
CA VAL A 42 2.66 0.59 7.98
C VAL A 42 3.21 2.00 7.78
N ASN A 43 2.57 2.82 6.95
CA ASN A 43 3.06 4.16 6.60
C ASN A 43 2.29 5.24 7.38
N LEU A 44 2.94 6.37 7.61
CA LEU A 44 2.30 7.57 8.13
C LEU A 44 1.58 8.29 6.99
N LEU A 45 0.31 8.60 7.18
CA LEU A 45 -0.56 9.14 6.14
C LEU A 45 -1.19 10.46 6.58
N PHE A 46 -1.14 11.45 5.68
CA PHE A 46 -1.86 12.71 5.85
C PHE A 46 -2.69 13.01 4.61
N ARG A 47 -3.90 13.49 4.81
CA ARG A 47 -4.62 14.26 3.80
C ARG A 47 -4.24 15.73 3.97
N VAL A 48 -3.83 16.37 2.89
CA VAL A 48 -3.63 17.83 2.83
C VAL A 48 -4.61 18.38 1.80
N SER A 49 -5.39 19.37 2.18
CA SER A 49 -6.45 19.94 1.35
C SER A 49 -6.47 21.46 1.42
N SER A 50 -6.92 22.11 0.35
CA SER A 50 -7.26 23.54 0.37
C SER A 50 -8.39 23.78 1.38
N GLU A 51 -8.32 24.87 2.14
CA GLU A 51 -9.45 25.29 2.98
C GLU A 51 -10.64 25.79 2.14
N HIS A 52 -10.38 26.28 0.93
CA HIS A 52 -11.41 26.83 0.04
C HIS A 52 -12.07 25.77 -0.85
N ASP A 53 -11.31 24.77 -1.29
CA ASP A 53 -11.81 23.67 -2.13
C ASP A 53 -11.25 22.31 -1.68
N PRO A 54 -11.70 21.79 -0.51
CA PRO A 54 -11.14 20.58 0.06
C PRO A 54 -11.51 19.29 -0.70
N ILE A 55 -12.46 19.35 -1.64
CA ILE A 55 -12.91 18.19 -2.42
C ILE A 55 -12.06 18.04 -3.68
N HIS A 56 -11.77 19.13 -4.39
CA HIS A 56 -11.06 19.07 -5.67
C HIS A 56 -9.58 19.41 -5.55
N LYS A 57 -9.17 20.16 -4.52
CA LYS A 57 -7.76 20.46 -4.23
C LYS A 57 -7.35 19.75 -2.96
N SER A 58 -7.00 18.48 -3.10
CA SER A 58 -6.43 17.69 -2.01
C SER A 58 -5.47 16.62 -2.51
N VAL A 59 -4.56 16.22 -1.63
CA VAL A 59 -3.55 15.19 -1.89
C VAL A 59 -3.40 14.28 -0.67
N ILE A 60 -2.93 13.06 -0.92
CA ILE A 60 -2.48 12.15 0.13
C ILE A 60 -0.95 12.16 0.18
N VAL A 61 -0.41 12.43 1.35
CA VAL A 61 1.02 12.34 1.64
C VAL A 61 1.29 11.07 2.44
N LYS A 62 2.14 10.20 1.90
CA LYS A 62 2.55 8.93 2.50
C LYS A 62 4.03 8.99 2.84
N GLN A 63 4.38 8.81 4.11
CA GLN A 63 5.78 8.72 4.55
C GLN A 63 6.07 7.33 5.11
N ALA A 64 7.12 6.68 4.61
CA ALA A 64 7.65 5.47 5.23
C ALA A 64 8.58 5.85 6.40
N LEU A 65 8.38 5.19 7.54
CA LEU A 65 9.23 5.30 8.74
C LEU A 65 10.07 4.02 8.88
N PRO A 66 11.17 3.99 9.66
CA PRO A 66 11.99 2.79 9.86
C PRO A 66 11.29 1.69 10.68
N TYR A 67 9.98 1.83 10.90
CA TYR A 67 9.07 0.93 11.59
C TYR A 67 7.66 1.03 10.98
N ALA A 68 6.79 0.07 11.30
CA ALA A 68 5.37 0.18 11.03
C ALA A 68 4.74 1.22 11.95
N TRP A 69 4.12 2.28 11.40
CA TRP A 69 3.67 3.42 12.22
C TRP A 69 2.74 3.02 13.37
N ARG A 70 1.86 2.03 13.15
CA ARG A 70 0.92 1.51 14.16
C ARG A 70 1.56 0.52 15.13
N TYR A 71 2.69 -0.09 14.74
CA TYR A 71 3.41 -1.08 15.52
C TYR A 71 4.91 -0.70 15.59
N PRO A 72 5.30 0.31 16.39
CA PRO A 72 6.65 0.89 16.35
C PRO A 72 7.79 -0.09 16.67
N ASP A 73 7.48 -1.19 17.36
CA ASP A 73 8.41 -2.28 17.65
C ASP A 73 8.73 -3.12 16.41
N PHE A 74 7.87 -3.09 15.39
CA PHE A 74 8.06 -3.79 14.14
C PHE A 74 8.88 -2.95 13.15
N LYS A 75 10.19 -3.23 13.05
CA LYS A 75 11.10 -2.54 12.14
C LYS A 75 10.78 -2.87 10.68
N MET A 76 10.79 -1.85 9.82
CA MET A 76 10.49 -1.99 8.40
C MET A 76 11.47 -1.18 7.55
N PRO A 77 11.90 -1.71 6.39
CA PRO A 77 12.85 -1.02 5.52
C PRO A 77 12.19 0.21 4.90
N LEU A 78 12.91 1.33 4.86
CA LEU A 78 12.45 2.58 4.26
C LEU A 78 12.28 2.46 2.73
N ASP A 79 13.10 1.61 2.10
CA ASP A 79 13.09 1.32 0.66
C ASP A 79 11.73 0.82 0.13
N ARG A 80 10.84 0.36 1.02
CA ARG A 80 9.46 0.02 0.64
C ARG A 80 8.72 1.19 -0.02
N SER A 81 9.08 2.44 0.30
CA SER A 81 8.51 3.64 -0.33
C SER A 81 8.92 3.77 -1.81
N ARG A 82 10.19 3.50 -2.14
CA ARG A 82 10.68 3.43 -3.52
C ARG A 82 9.99 2.31 -4.29
N ILE A 83 9.87 1.13 -3.68
CA ILE A 83 9.15 0.00 -4.28
C ILE A 83 7.70 0.37 -4.57
N GLU A 84 7.00 1.00 -3.62
CA GLU A 84 5.62 1.47 -3.80
C GLU A 84 5.50 2.49 -4.95
N TYR A 85 6.40 3.47 -5.01
CA TYR A 85 6.47 4.44 -6.10
C TYR A 85 6.69 3.77 -7.46
N GLU A 86 7.66 2.85 -7.56
CA GLU A 86 7.98 2.15 -8.82
C GLU A 86 6.83 1.23 -9.27
N VAL A 87 6.19 0.50 -8.35
CA VAL A 87 5.02 -0.33 -8.65
C VAL A 87 3.87 0.54 -9.16
N LEU A 88 3.50 1.60 -8.44
CA LEU A 88 2.41 2.49 -8.87
C LEU A 88 2.70 3.16 -10.21
N THR A 89 3.97 3.50 -10.48
CA THR A 89 4.38 4.05 -11.78
C THR A 89 4.17 3.03 -12.91
N ILE A 90 4.51 1.76 -12.69
CA ILE A 90 4.30 0.68 -13.66
C ILE A 90 2.80 0.40 -13.85
N GLU A 91 2.06 0.32 -12.75
CA GLU A 91 0.61 0.09 -12.79
C GLU A 91 -0.11 1.23 -13.51
N GLY A 92 0.27 2.49 -13.24
CA GLY A 92 -0.26 3.67 -13.91
C GLY A 92 0.05 3.71 -15.40
N ARG A 93 1.18 3.14 -15.84
CA ARG A 93 1.50 2.99 -17.26
C ARG A 93 0.50 2.07 -17.98
N TYR A 94 0.08 0.98 -17.36
CA TYR A 94 -0.76 -0.04 -17.99
C TYR A 94 -2.26 0.13 -17.69
N CYS A 95 -2.59 0.72 -16.55
CA CYS A 95 -3.93 0.85 -15.98
C CYS A 95 -4.14 2.23 -15.32
N PRO A 96 -3.95 3.36 -16.04
CA PRO A 96 -4.00 4.70 -15.46
C PRO A 96 -5.35 5.06 -14.84
N GLN A 97 -6.44 4.37 -15.22
CA GLN A 97 -7.78 4.60 -14.68
C GLN A 97 -8.08 3.79 -13.41
N GLN A 98 -7.15 2.92 -12.97
CA GLN A 98 -7.35 2.00 -11.84
C GLN A 98 -6.35 2.22 -10.69
N VAL A 99 -5.46 3.21 -10.81
CA VAL A 99 -4.52 3.61 -9.76
C VAL A 99 -4.53 5.12 -9.59
N PRO A 100 -4.21 5.65 -8.39
CA PRO A 100 -4.12 7.08 -8.18
C PRO A 100 -2.96 7.69 -8.97
N GLU A 101 -3.13 8.92 -9.42
CA GLU A 101 -2.03 9.69 -10.00
C GLU A 101 -0.92 9.97 -8.97
N ILE A 102 0.34 9.92 -9.40
CA ILE A 102 1.50 10.28 -8.58
C ILE A 102 1.89 11.72 -8.88
N TYR A 103 1.89 12.58 -7.87
CA TYR A 103 2.28 13.98 -8.01
C TYR A 103 3.75 14.23 -7.67
N HIS A 104 4.29 13.48 -6.71
CA HIS A 104 5.66 13.70 -6.25
C HIS A 104 6.21 12.47 -5.52
N PHE A 105 7.52 12.23 -5.66
CA PHE A 105 8.25 11.26 -4.86
C PHE A 105 9.60 11.84 -4.43
N ASP A 106 9.87 11.77 -3.12
CA ASP A 106 11.11 12.20 -2.48
C ASP A 106 11.78 10.99 -1.87
N GLU A 107 12.80 10.48 -2.56
CA GLU A 107 13.53 9.28 -2.17
C GLU A 107 14.32 9.49 -0.87
N GLU A 108 14.84 10.70 -0.63
CA GLU A 108 15.65 11.01 0.56
C GLU A 108 14.81 11.03 1.83
N LYS A 109 13.56 11.52 1.74
CA LYS A 109 12.62 11.58 2.88
C LYS A 109 11.61 10.45 2.91
N HIS A 110 11.64 9.56 1.90
CA HIS A 110 10.70 8.46 1.73
C HIS A 110 9.24 8.92 1.71
N ILE A 111 8.98 10.03 1.01
CA ILE A 111 7.65 10.64 0.91
C ILE A 111 7.11 10.44 -0.51
N LEU A 112 5.89 9.92 -0.58
CA LEU A 112 5.11 9.76 -1.81
C LEU A 112 3.83 10.61 -1.70
N ILE A 113 3.61 11.49 -2.67
CA ILE A 113 2.39 12.31 -2.77
C ILE A 113 1.57 11.83 -3.96
N ILE A 114 0.31 11.47 -3.70
CA ILE A 114 -0.61 10.93 -4.70
C ILE A 114 -1.97 11.63 -4.66
N GLU A 115 -2.76 11.40 -5.71
CA GLU A 115 -4.17 11.77 -5.82
C GLU A 115 -4.96 11.35 -4.57
N ASP A 116 -5.81 12.27 -4.10
CA ASP A 116 -6.74 12.00 -3.02
C ASP A 116 -8.10 11.55 -3.54
N LEU A 117 -8.40 10.27 -3.34
CA LEU A 117 -9.68 9.65 -3.70
C LEU A 117 -10.77 9.90 -2.66
N ASN A 118 -10.82 11.10 -2.06
CA ASN A 118 -11.73 11.47 -0.95
C ASN A 118 -13.24 11.37 -1.27
N GLN A 119 -13.60 11.28 -2.55
CA GLN A 119 -14.97 11.05 -3.03
C GLN A 119 -15.33 9.56 -3.12
N HIS A 120 -14.40 8.66 -2.77
CA HIS A 120 -14.58 7.22 -2.82
C HIS A 120 -14.54 6.60 -1.43
N LEU A 121 -15.16 5.42 -1.32
CA LEU A 121 -15.10 4.57 -0.13
C LEU A 121 -14.12 3.43 -0.35
N VAL A 122 -13.43 3.02 0.71
CA VAL A 122 -12.72 1.74 0.71
C VAL A 122 -13.75 0.63 0.47
N MET A 123 -13.53 -0.19 -0.56
CA MET A 123 -14.53 -1.17 -1.03
C MET A 123 -15.01 -2.11 0.08
N ARG A 124 -14.13 -2.49 1.03
CA ARG A 124 -14.50 -3.29 2.21
C ARG A 124 -15.67 -2.67 2.99
N GLU A 125 -15.61 -1.37 3.25
CA GLU A 125 -16.65 -0.64 3.97
C GLU A 125 -17.94 -0.57 3.15
N GLY A 126 -17.81 -0.35 1.84
CA GLY A 126 -18.94 -0.37 0.92
C GLY A 126 -19.65 -1.72 0.90
N LEU A 127 -18.89 -2.82 0.84
CA LEU A 127 -19.44 -4.18 0.89
C LEU A 127 -20.12 -4.48 2.23
N MET A 128 -19.55 -4.02 3.35
CA MET A 128 -20.20 -4.12 4.67
C MET A 128 -21.53 -3.35 4.72
N LYS A 129 -21.63 -2.24 4.00
CA LYS A 129 -22.87 -1.47 3.78
C LYS A 129 -23.76 -2.03 2.67
N GLN A 130 -23.44 -3.23 2.15
CA GLN A 130 -24.18 -3.90 1.07
C GLN A 130 -24.26 -3.11 -0.24
N ILE A 131 -23.31 -2.19 -0.48
CA ILE A 131 -23.20 -1.46 -1.74
C ILE A 131 -22.78 -2.43 -2.84
N ARG A 132 -23.52 -2.42 -3.96
CA ARG A 132 -23.16 -3.19 -5.16
C ARG A 132 -22.28 -2.33 -6.06
N TYR A 133 -21.23 -2.93 -6.60
CA TYR A 133 -20.31 -2.31 -7.55
C TYR A 133 -20.37 -3.07 -8.89
N PRO A 134 -21.32 -2.76 -9.78
CA PRO A 134 -21.58 -3.57 -10.99
C PRO A 134 -20.37 -3.71 -11.92
N LEU A 135 -19.46 -2.73 -11.91
CA LEU A 135 -18.29 -2.69 -12.78
C LEU A 135 -17.03 -3.29 -12.16
N VAL A 136 -17.04 -3.67 -10.87
CA VAL A 136 -15.80 -4.03 -10.15
C VAL A 136 -15.10 -5.24 -10.75
N ALA A 137 -15.85 -6.25 -11.18
CA ALA A 137 -15.26 -7.44 -11.80
C ALA A 137 -14.50 -7.08 -13.08
N ASN A 138 -15.05 -6.19 -13.91
CA ASN A 138 -14.40 -5.73 -15.12
C ASN A 138 -13.18 -4.86 -14.83
N HIS A 139 -13.28 -3.94 -13.86
CA HIS A 139 -12.18 -3.05 -13.48
C HIS A 139 -11.01 -3.82 -12.88
N ILE A 140 -11.25 -4.69 -11.91
CA ILE A 140 -10.21 -5.52 -11.26
C ILE A 140 -9.67 -6.56 -12.24
N GLY A 141 -10.53 -7.20 -13.04
CA GLY A 141 -10.09 -8.14 -14.07
C GLY A 141 -9.16 -7.49 -15.10
N THR A 142 -9.50 -6.29 -15.56
CA THR A 142 -8.66 -5.50 -16.48
C THR A 142 -7.33 -5.12 -15.81
N PHE A 143 -7.39 -4.64 -14.57
CA PHE A 143 -6.20 -4.27 -13.80
C PHE A 143 -5.25 -5.46 -13.69
N MET A 144 -5.73 -6.60 -13.16
CA MET A 144 -4.94 -7.82 -12.99
C MET A 144 -4.39 -8.34 -14.31
N ALA A 145 -5.21 -8.43 -15.36
CA ALA A 145 -4.77 -8.96 -16.64
C ALA A 145 -3.61 -8.14 -17.21
N ARG A 146 -3.70 -6.81 -17.17
CA ARG A 146 -2.68 -5.93 -17.73
C ARG A 146 -1.43 -5.89 -16.86
N THR A 147 -1.56 -5.69 -15.55
CA THR A 147 -0.39 -5.55 -14.67
C THR A 147 0.40 -6.86 -14.58
N LEU A 148 -0.27 -8.01 -14.52
CA LEU A 148 0.41 -9.32 -14.48
C LEU A 148 1.00 -9.68 -15.85
N PHE A 149 0.25 -9.51 -16.96
CA PHE A 149 0.74 -9.89 -18.28
C PHE A 149 1.93 -9.04 -18.72
N TYR A 150 1.82 -7.70 -18.66
CA TYR A 150 2.86 -6.79 -19.15
C TYR A 150 4.12 -6.73 -18.27
N THR A 151 4.11 -7.39 -17.11
CA THR A 151 5.29 -7.55 -16.23
C THR A 151 5.81 -9.00 -16.15
N SER A 152 5.23 -9.90 -16.94
CA SER A 152 5.63 -11.31 -17.05
C SER A 152 6.64 -11.55 -18.17
N ASP A 153 7.27 -12.73 -18.13
CA ASP A 153 8.11 -13.27 -19.21
C ASP A 153 7.35 -13.53 -20.53
N LEU A 154 6.01 -13.47 -20.53
CA LEU A 154 5.20 -13.60 -21.76
C LEU A 154 5.25 -12.33 -22.63
N TYR A 155 5.59 -11.19 -22.03
CA TYR A 155 5.63 -9.90 -22.72
C TYR A 155 7.02 -9.27 -22.71
N LEU A 156 7.67 -9.25 -21.54
CA LEU A 156 8.98 -8.63 -21.40
C LEU A 156 10.06 -9.51 -22.04
N SER A 157 11.07 -8.87 -22.62
CA SER A 157 12.27 -9.61 -23.00
C SER A 157 12.96 -10.18 -21.75
N SER A 158 13.69 -11.28 -21.93
CA SER A 158 14.42 -11.91 -20.82
C SER A 158 15.41 -10.96 -20.14
N GLY A 159 15.99 -10.01 -20.88
CA GLY A 159 16.89 -8.98 -20.33
C GLY A 159 16.15 -7.98 -19.45
N GLU A 160 15.02 -7.46 -19.92
CA GLU A 160 14.18 -6.53 -19.15
C GLU A 160 13.65 -7.18 -17.88
N LYS A 161 13.13 -8.42 -17.97
CA LYS A 161 12.62 -9.13 -16.80
C LYS A 161 13.71 -9.36 -15.75
N LYS A 162 14.89 -9.84 -16.16
CA LYS A 162 16.02 -10.05 -15.24
C LYS A 162 16.54 -8.75 -14.62
N ALA A 163 16.50 -7.64 -15.35
CA ALA A 163 16.86 -6.32 -14.81
C ALA A 163 15.80 -5.79 -13.81
N MET A 164 14.54 -6.22 -13.96
CA MET A 164 13.43 -5.80 -13.11
C MET A 164 13.43 -6.54 -11.77
N VAL A 165 13.67 -7.85 -11.74
CA VAL A 165 13.65 -8.68 -10.51
C VAL A 165 14.41 -8.05 -9.33
N PRO A 166 15.70 -7.67 -9.43
CA PRO A 166 16.45 -7.14 -8.29
C PRO A 166 15.90 -5.82 -7.73
N LYS A 167 15.18 -5.04 -8.54
CA LYS A 167 14.60 -3.75 -8.11
C LYS A 167 13.42 -3.92 -7.15
N PHE A 168 12.73 -5.05 -7.23
CA PHE A 168 11.52 -5.36 -6.47
C PHE A 168 11.73 -6.41 -5.37
N ILE A 169 12.99 -6.80 -5.11
CA ILE A 169 13.31 -7.67 -3.97
C ILE A 169 12.94 -6.94 -2.67
N ASN A 170 12.00 -7.51 -1.91
CA ASN A 170 11.43 -6.87 -0.72
C ASN A 170 11.36 -7.82 0.48
N PRO A 171 12.51 -8.29 1.00
CA PRO A 171 12.59 -9.46 1.86
C PRO A 171 11.79 -9.32 3.16
N VAL A 172 11.75 -8.13 3.76
CA VAL A 172 11.03 -7.93 5.03
C VAL A 172 9.52 -8.01 4.82
N LEU A 173 8.99 -7.42 3.75
CA LEU A 173 7.54 -7.47 3.48
C LEU A 173 7.13 -8.85 2.96
N CYS A 174 7.96 -9.51 2.15
CA CYS A 174 7.76 -10.91 1.76
C CYS A 174 7.72 -11.82 3.00
N LYS A 175 8.66 -11.65 3.94
CA LYS A 175 8.68 -12.41 5.19
C LYS A 175 7.41 -12.25 6.03
N VAL A 176 6.83 -11.04 6.07
CA VAL A 176 5.54 -10.81 6.73
C VAL A 176 4.44 -11.66 6.09
N GLN A 177 4.40 -11.79 4.76
CA GLN A 177 3.42 -12.63 4.08
C GLN A 177 3.70 -14.11 4.28
N GLU A 178 4.95 -14.56 4.13
CA GLU A 178 5.38 -15.93 4.41
C GLU A 178 4.93 -16.39 5.81
N ASP A 179 5.06 -15.51 6.80
CA ASP A 179 4.71 -15.84 8.18
C ASP A 179 3.20 -15.74 8.44
N LEU A 180 2.57 -14.60 8.13
CA LEU A 180 1.18 -14.33 8.52
C LEU A 180 0.15 -14.99 7.61
N VAL A 181 0.51 -15.31 6.37
CA VAL A 181 -0.40 -15.94 5.40
C VAL A 181 -0.10 -17.42 5.26
N PHE A 182 1.17 -17.82 5.15
CA PHE A 182 1.54 -19.19 4.75
C PHE A 182 2.09 -20.07 5.87
N THR A 183 2.25 -19.55 7.10
CA THR A 183 2.86 -20.33 8.19
C THR A 183 2.03 -20.31 9.46
N GLN A 184 1.91 -19.14 10.10
CA GLN A 184 1.33 -19.02 11.44
C GLN A 184 -0.11 -19.53 11.55
N PRO A 185 -1.04 -19.30 10.59
CA PRO A 185 -2.42 -19.76 10.71
C PRO A 185 -2.60 -21.28 10.80
N TYR A 186 -1.57 -22.05 10.45
CA TYR A 186 -1.62 -23.52 10.36
C TYR A 186 -0.90 -24.22 11.51
N MET A 187 -0.52 -23.47 12.54
CA MET A 187 0.14 -23.98 13.74
C MET A 187 -0.29 -23.18 14.97
N ASP A 188 -0.04 -23.73 16.16
CA ASP A 188 -0.21 -22.95 17.38
C ASP A 188 0.84 -21.83 17.43
N HIS A 189 0.39 -20.58 17.37
CA HIS A 189 1.26 -19.42 17.29
C HIS A 189 0.69 -18.24 18.11
N PRO A 190 1.51 -17.52 18.90
CA PRO A 190 1.05 -16.47 19.81
C PRO A 190 0.44 -15.24 19.11
N ASN A 191 0.57 -15.10 17.79
CA ASN A 191 -0.06 -14.03 17.02
C ASN A 191 -1.48 -14.37 16.56
N ASN A 192 -1.85 -15.65 16.52
CA ASN A 192 -3.14 -16.07 16.00
C ASN A 192 -4.24 -15.60 16.96
N ARG A 193 -5.34 -15.07 16.41
CA ARG A 193 -6.50 -14.60 17.16
C ARG A 193 -7.75 -15.12 16.47
N TRP A 194 -8.64 -15.72 17.25
CA TRP A 194 -9.93 -16.21 16.77
C TRP A 194 -10.99 -16.08 17.87
N SER A 195 -12.26 -16.08 17.48
CA SER A 195 -13.36 -16.16 18.44
C SER A 195 -13.43 -17.57 19.03
N LYS A 196 -13.69 -17.69 20.34
CA LYS A 196 -13.75 -18.97 21.06
C LYS A 196 -14.66 -20.02 20.41
N LEU A 197 -15.72 -19.59 19.73
CA LEU A 197 -16.65 -20.49 19.01
C LEU A 197 -16.01 -21.21 17.81
N LEU A 198 -14.88 -20.73 17.31
CA LEU A 198 -14.12 -21.32 16.20
C LEU A 198 -13.03 -22.29 16.65
N GLU A 199 -12.86 -22.49 17.96
CA GLU A 199 -11.82 -23.36 18.54
C GLU A 199 -11.81 -24.78 17.92
N PRO A 200 -12.96 -25.46 17.70
CA PRO A 200 -12.95 -26.77 17.05
C PRO A 200 -12.39 -26.73 15.62
N GLN A 201 -12.74 -25.72 14.82
CA GLN A 201 -12.27 -25.55 13.45
C GLN A 201 -10.77 -25.22 13.41
N VAL A 202 -10.28 -24.37 14.32
CA VAL A 202 -8.86 -24.05 14.42
C VAL A 202 -8.04 -25.29 14.75
N ARG A 203 -8.52 -26.15 15.66
CA ARG A 203 -7.85 -27.43 15.96
C ARG A 203 -7.83 -28.36 14.75
N GLN A 204 -8.91 -28.42 13.98
CA GLN A 204 -8.94 -29.20 12.74
C GLN A 204 -7.88 -28.71 11.76
N ILE A 205 -7.80 -27.41 11.52
CA ILE A 205 -6.78 -26.80 10.63
C ILE A 205 -5.36 -27.12 11.12
N HIS A 206 -5.08 -26.98 12.42
CA HIS A 206 -3.74 -27.26 12.97
C HIS A 206 -3.36 -28.75 12.90
N GLN A 207 -4.33 -29.66 12.86
CA GLN A 207 -4.12 -31.11 12.79
C GLN A 207 -4.14 -31.65 11.37
N ASP A 208 -4.46 -30.83 10.37
CA ASP A 208 -4.53 -31.21 8.97
C ASP A 208 -3.12 -31.15 8.34
N ASP A 209 -2.49 -32.32 8.17
CA ASP A 209 -1.19 -32.44 7.52
C ASP A 209 -1.27 -32.22 6.00
N ASP A 210 -2.37 -32.64 5.36
CA ASP A 210 -2.56 -32.48 3.92
C ASP A 210 -2.69 -31.00 3.58
N LEU A 211 -3.50 -30.25 4.34
CA LEU A 211 -3.61 -28.78 4.20
C LEU A 211 -2.26 -28.09 4.40
N ARG A 212 -1.48 -28.52 5.40
CA ARG A 212 -0.15 -27.94 5.63
C ARG A 212 0.81 -28.23 4.49
N SER A 213 0.72 -29.40 3.86
CA SER A 213 1.50 -29.74 2.68
C SER A 213 1.18 -28.81 1.51
N GLU A 214 -0.11 -28.64 1.19
CA GLU A 214 -0.54 -27.76 0.10
C GLU A 214 -0.13 -26.29 0.31
N ILE A 215 -0.25 -25.79 1.55
CA ILE A 215 0.17 -24.43 1.89
C ILE A 215 1.69 -24.27 1.80
N PHE A 216 2.45 -25.29 2.19
CA PHE A 216 3.90 -25.28 2.05
C PHE A 216 4.32 -25.23 0.59
N GLU A 217 3.66 -25.98 -0.29
CA GLU A 217 3.90 -25.89 -1.73
C GLU A 217 3.62 -24.48 -2.27
N LEU A 218 2.48 -23.87 -1.89
CA LEU A 218 2.14 -22.50 -2.30
C LEU A 218 3.12 -21.44 -1.79
N LYS A 219 3.80 -21.67 -0.66
CA LYS A 219 4.79 -20.76 -0.10
C LYS A 219 6.11 -20.74 -0.89
N GLU A 220 6.46 -21.87 -1.50
CA GLU A 220 7.74 -22.04 -2.22
C GLU A 220 7.64 -21.75 -3.73
N LEU A 221 6.43 -21.48 -4.26
CA LEU A 221 6.19 -21.02 -5.64
C LEU A 221 6.59 -19.56 -5.85
#